data_AF-C4LJA2-F1
#
_entry.id   AF-C4LJA2-F1
#
_cell.length_a   1.000
_cell.length_b   1.000
_cell.length_c   1.000
_cell.angle_alpha   90.00
_cell.angle_beta   90.00
_cell.angle_gamma   90.00
#
_symmetry.space_group_name_H-M   'P 1'
#
loop_
_entity.id
_entity.type
_entity.pdbx_description
1 polymer ?
#
loop_
_entity_poly.entity_id
_entity_poly.type
_entity_poly.pdbx_seq_one_letter_code
_entity_poly.pdbx_strand_id
1 'polypeptide(L)'
;MSETNEKVYDGVSTKDEPSAYWGWHDLGRRPVIISGIVGGLFLLFMLIGNHKGHVEDIFLIATAALCFIGALLIALRPKLNQVRTVTARNKPADYVERDWAADQLNLRGAYSNLSDSQLRSFNIDPATVKGQRAVQGN
;
A
#
# COMPACT_ATOMS: atom_id res chain seq x y z
N MET A 1 -8.99 20.14 16.98
CA MET A 1 -7.97 19.40 16.22
C MET A 1 -7.04 20.46 15.63
N SER A 2 -5.82 20.62 16.14
CA SER A 2 -4.92 21.68 15.66
C SER A 2 -4.45 21.34 14.25
N GLU A 3 -4.84 22.13 13.25
CA GLU A 3 -4.19 22.12 11.94
C GLU A 3 -2.74 22.60 12.13
N THR A 4 -1.82 21.68 12.33
CA THR A 4 -0.40 21.99 12.23
C THR A 4 -0.11 22.25 10.77
N ASN A 5 -0.06 23.54 10.42
CA ASN A 5 0.29 24.08 9.10
C ASN A 5 1.39 23.24 8.44
N GLU A 6 0.99 22.37 7.51
CA GLU A 6 1.93 21.60 6.71
C GLU A 6 2.68 22.57 5.80
N LYS A 7 4.01 22.54 5.88
CA LYS A 7 4.88 23.36 5.04
C LYS A 7 5.84 22.42 4.32
N VAL A 8 5.95 22.60 3.02
CA VAL A 8 6.86 21.80 2.19
C VAL A 8 8.12 22.62 1.95
N TYR A 9 9.26 22.04 2.30
CA TYR A 9 10.60 22.61 2.08
C TYR A 9 11.41 21.63 1.25
N ASP A 10 12.01 22.09 0.15
CA ASP A 10 12.85 21.28 -0.73
C ASP A 10 12.25 19.91 -1.13
N GLY A 11 10.94 19.90 -1.37
CA GLY A 11 10.20 18.69 -1.78
C GLY A 11 9.82 17.74 -0.64
N VAL A 12 10.17 18.05 0.62
CA VAL A 12 9.83 17.27 1.82
C VAL A 12 8.83 18.04 2.70
N SER A 13 7.77 17.36 3.16
CA SER A 13 6.77 17.97 4.05
C SER A 13 7.21 17.93 5.50
N THR A 14 6.93 18.97 6.29
CA THR A 14 7.08 18.95 7.76
C THR A 14 6.24 17.86 8.44
N LYS A 15 5.29 17.27 7.72
CA LYS A 15 4.52 16.10 8.17
C LYS A 15 5.33 14.79 8.06
N ASP A 16 6.12 14.64 7.01
CA ASP A 16 6.96 13.47 6.78
C ASP A 16 8.25 13.56 7.60
N GLU A 17 8.83 14.78 7.71
CA GLU A 17 10.03 15.03 8.50
C GLU A 17 9.94 16.37 9.26
N PRO A 18 9.84 16.38 10.61
CA PRO A 18 9.61 17.60 11.39
C PRO A 18 10.72 18.65 11.27
N SER A 19 11.94 18.21 10.94
CA SER A 19 13.11 19.06 10.73
C SER A 19 13.29 19.49 9.27
N ALA A 20 12.32 19.24 8.38
CA ALA A 20 12.37 19.68 6.99
C ALA A 20 12.71 21.18 6.82
N TYR A 21 12.43 22.02 7.84
CA TYR A 21 12.81 23.43 7.86
C TYR A 21 14.30 23.72 8.15
N TRP A 22 15.01 22.85 8.88
CA TRP A 22 16.36 23.14 9.41
C TRP A 22 17.49 22.35 8.73
N GLY A 23 17.19 21.25 8.03
CA GLY A 23 18.22 20.26 7.69
C GLY A 23 18.39 19.91 6.21
N TRP A 24 19.34 18.98 5.99
CA TRP A 24 19.67 18.36 4.71
C TRP A 24 18.82 17.09 4.57
N HIS A 25 17.66 17.21 3.92
CA HIS A 25 16.64 16.15 3.92
C HIS A 25 16.31 15.60 2.53
N ASP A 26 16.57 16.36 1.46
CA ASP A 26 16.40 15.88 0.09
C ASP A 26 17.75 15.49 -0.53
N LEU A 27 17.98 14.17 -0.65
CA LEU A 27 19.03 13.65 -1.51
C LEU A 27 18.42 13.28 -2.86
N GLY A 28 18.56 14.19 -3.82
CA GLY A 28 18.11 13.99 -5.18
C GLY A 28 18.66 12.69 -5.79
N ARG A 29 17.88 12.12 -6.72
CA ARG A 29 18.21 10.84 -7.37
C ARG A 29 19.55 10.85 -8.13
N ARG A 30 19.91 12.00 -8.71
CA ARG A 30 21.11 12.13 -9.56
C ARG A 30 22.40 11.81 -8.77
N PRO A 31 22.66 12.46 -7.61
CA PRO A 31 23.76 12.08 -6.73
C PRO A 31 23.86 10.59 -6.44
N VAL A 32 22.74 9.93 -6.12
CA VAL A 32 22.71 8.50 -5.78
C VAL A 32 23.10 7.60 -6.96
N ILE A 33 22.63 7.93 -8.16
CA ILE A 33 23.01 7.19 -9.38
C ILE A 33 24.49 7.39 -9.67
N ILE A 34 24.98 8.64 -9.59
CA ILE A 34 26.39 8.98 -9.87
C ILE A 34 27.29 8.27 -8.86
N SER A 35 26.96 8.26 -7.57
CA SER A 35 27.76 7.57 -6.56
C SER A 35 27.81 6.06 -6.81
N GLY A 36 26.70 5.45 -7.22
CA GLY A 36 26.66 4.03 -7.59
C GLY A 36 27.54 3.70 -8.80
N ILE A 37 27.52 4.53 -9.85
CA ILE A 37 28.34 4.32 -11.05
C ILE A 37 29.82 4.55 -10.74
N VAL A 38 30.17 5.67 -10.11
CA VAL A 38 31.56 6.02 -9.78
C VAL A 38 32.14 4.98 -8.82
N GLY A 39 31.40 4.58 -7.79
CA GLY A 39 31.81 3.54 -6.85
C GLY A 39 32.02 2.19 -7.52
N GLY A 40 31.10 1.78 -8.41
CA GLY A 40 31.25 0.53 -9.18
C GLY A 40 32.49 0.54 -10.09
N LEU A 41 32.74 1.65 -10.80
CA LEU A 41 33.93 1.79 -11.64
C LEU A 41 35.22 1.79 -10.81
N PHE A 42 35.23 2.46 -9.66
CA PHE A 42 36.37 2.46 -8.74
C PHE A 42 36.75 1.04 -8.29
N LEU A 43 35.76 0.22 -7.94
CA LEU A 43 35.99 -1.19 -7.56
C LEU A 43 36.57 -2.00 -8.73
N LEU A 44 36.14 -1.75 -9.97
CA LEU A 44 36.72 -2.42 -11.14
C LEU A 44 38.16 -1.98 -11.41
N PHE A 45 38.51 -0.72 -11.15
CA PHE A 45 39.91 -0.28 -11.25
C PHE A 45 40.81 -0.99 -10.25
N MET A 46 40.29 -1.37 -9.07
CA MET A 46 41.06 -2.13 -8.08
C MET A 46 41.42 -3.55 -8.54
N LEU A 47 40.86 -4.07 -9.64
CA LEU A 47 41.29 -5.34 -10.23
C LEU A 47 42.71 -5.25 -10.83
N ILE A 48 43.20 -4.05 -11.10
CA ILE A 48 44.54 -3.82 -11.63
C ILE A 48 45.51 -3.75 -10.45
N GLY A 49 46.19 -4.85 -10.16
CA GLY A 49 47.10 -4.92 -9.01
C GLY A 49 47.83 -6.26 -8.89
N ASN A 50 48.54 -6.44 -7.78
CA ASN A 50 49.34 -7.66 -7.51
C ASN A 50 48.49 -8.77 -6.84
N HIS A 51 47.28 -9.00 -7.33
CA HIS A 51 46.39 -10.02 -6.75
C HIS A 51 46.97 -11.41 -6.99
N LYS A 52 47.26 -12.13 -5.91
CA LYS A 52 47.82 -13.49 -5.96
C LYS A 52 46.74 -14.57 -6.01
N GLY A 53 45.51 -14.24 -5.64
CA GLY A 53 44.38 -15.15 -5.62
C GLY A 53 43.10 -14.46 -6.09
N HIS A 54 42.20 -15.23 -6.68
CA HIS A 54 41.00 -14.72 -7.32
C HIS A 54 39.84 -14.39 -6.37
N VAL A 55 39.99 -14.69 -5.08
CA VAL A 55 38.93 -14.43 -4.10
C VAL A 55 38.62 -12.95 -4.02
N GLU A 56 39.65 -12.10 -3.98
CA GLU A 56 39.49 -10.65 -3.98
C GLU A 56 38.82 -10.14 -5.26
N ASP A 57 39.25 -10.63 -6.43
CA ASP A 57 38.65 -10.28 -7.73
C ASP A 57 37.14 -10.59 -7.75
N ILE A 58 36.74 -11.75 -7.22
CA ILE A 58 35.34 -12.16 -7.15
C ILE A 58 34.53 -11.19 -6.29
N PHE A 59 35.05 -10.79 -5.12
CA PHE A 59 34.38 -9.81 -4.26
C PHE A 59 34.28 -8.44 -4.93
N LEU A 60 35.35 -7.93 -5.55
CA LEU A 60 35.36 -6.66 -6.25
C LEU A 60 34.33 -6.63 -7.39
N ILE A 61 34.32 -7.68 -8.22
CA ILE A 61 33.37 -7.80 -9.33
C ILE A 61 31.93 -7.93 -8.82
N ALA A 62 31.69 -8.76 -7.81
CA ALA A 62 30.35 -8.95 -7.25
C ALA A 62 29.80 -7.65 -6.64
N THR A 63 30.61 -6.92 -5.87
CA THR A 63 30.19 -5.64 -5.28
C THR A 63 30.01 -4.57 -6.35
N ALA A 64 30.88 -4.49 -7.36
CA ALA A 64 30.70 -3.58 -8.49
C ALA A 64 29.38 -3.85 -9.24
N ALA A 65 29.06 -5.12 -9.49
CA ALA A 65 27.81 -5.52 -10.13
C ALA A 65 26.59 -5.08 -9.30
N LEU A 66 26.62 -5.24 -7.97
CA LEU A 66 25.56 -4.77 -7.07
C LEU A 66 25.39 -3.24 -7.14
N CYS A 67 26.48 -2.47 -7.16
CA CYS A 67 26.41 -1.02 -7.31
C CYS A 67 25.76 -0.60 -8.63
N PHE A 68 26.11 -1.24 -9.75
CA PHE A 68 25.51 -0.93 -11.05
C PHE A 68 24.04 -1.34 -11.13
N ILE A 69 23.68 -2.51 -10.60
CA ILE A 69 22.28 -2.95 -10.52
C ILE A 69 21.47 -1.96 -9.69
N GLY A 70 21.97 -1.55 -8.52
CA GLY A 70 21.32 -0.55 -7.67
C GLY A 70 21.10 0.78 -8.38
N ALA A 71 22.15 1.31 -9.02
CA ALA A 71 22.07 2.55 -9.81
C ALA A 71 21.06 2.43 -10.97
N LEU A 72 21.05 1.28 -11.66
CA LEU A 72 20.13 0.99 -12.76
C LEU A 72 18.68 0.92 -12.29
N LEU A 73 18.39 0.21 -11.20
CA LEU A 73 17.03 0.10 -10.64
C LEU A 73 16.49 1.47 -10.24
N ILE A 74 17.33 2.30 -9.61
CA ILE A 74 16.97 3.67 -9.23
C ILE A 74 16.73 4.55 -10.49
N ALA A 75 17.56 4.39 -11.53
CA ALA A 75 17.42 5.12 -12.78
C ALA A 75 16.15 4.73 -13.55
N LEU A 76 15.89 3.43 -13.69
CA LEU A 76 14.80 2.89 -14.49
C LEU A 76 13.44 2.98 -13.76
N ARG A 77 13.43 3.00 -12.43
CA ARG A 77 12.22 2.92 -11.58
C ARG A 77 11.18 1.98 -12.17
N PRO A 78 11.51 0.68 -12.34
CA PRO A 78 10.56 -0.26 -12.92
C PRO A 78 9.27 -0.22 -12.10
N LYS A 79 8.19 0.22 -12.73
CA LYS A 79 6.87 0.19 -12.10
C LYS A 79 6.44 -1.27 -12.09
N LEU A 80 6.66 -1.94 -10.97
CA LEU A 80 6.15 -3.29 -10.76
C LEU A 80 4.61 -3.22 -10.75
N ASN A 81 3.95 -4.21 -11.35
CA ASN A 81 2.50 -4.32 -11.25
C ASN A 81 2.13 -4.60 -9.80
N GLN A 82 1.62 -3.58 -9.11
CA GLN A 82 1.10 -3.73 -7.76
C GLN A 82 -0.22 -4.52 -7.86
N VAL A 83 -0.17 -5.80 -7.56
CA VAL A 83 -1.38 -6.63 -7.42
C VAL A 83 -2.14 -6.12 -6.20
N ARG A 84 -3.16 -5.30 -6.42
CA ARG A 84 -4.08 -4.83 -5.39
C ARG A 84 -5.13 -5.89 -5.07
N THR A 85 -4.72 -7.13 -4.86
CA THR A 85 -5.62 -8.14 -4.30
C THR A 85 -5.56 -8.02 -2.80
N VAL A 86 -6.24 -7.00 -2.26
CA VAL A 86 -6.61 -7.00 -0.85
C VAL A 86 -7.61 -8.14 -0.70
N THR A 87 -7.24 -9.21 0.00
CA THR A 87 -8.11 -10.37 0.24
C THR A 87 -9.27 -10.05 1.19
N ALA A 88 -9.35 -8.83 1.71
CA ALA A 88 -10.60 -8.27 2.22
C ALA A 88 -11.33 -7.59 1.07
N ARG A 89 -12.60 -7.93 0.84
CA ARG A 89 -13.52 -7.22 -0.07
C ARG A 89 -13.43 -5.71 0.20
N ASN A 90 -12.53 -5.03 -0.50
CA ASN A 90 -12.28 -3.62 -0.24
C ASN A 90 -13.47 -2.87 -0.81
N LYS A 91 -14.30 -2.36 0.10
CA LYS A 91 -15.46 -1.56 -0.24
C LYS A 91 -14.96 -0.23 -0.82
N PRO A 92 -15.60 0.33 -1.87
CA PRO A 92 -15.17 1.61 -2.41
C PRO A 92 -15.35 2.73 -1.37
N ALA A 93 -14.67 3.87 -1.56
CA ALA A 93 -14.63 4.95 -0.56
C ALA A 93 -16.00 5.57 -0.25
N ASP A 94 -16.97 5.42 -1.14
CA ASP A 94 -18.36 5.86 -1.04
C ASP A 94 -19.30 4.78 -0.47
N TYR A 95 -18.77 3.63 -0.07
CA TYR A 95 -19.58 2.55 0.49
C TYR A 95 -20.05 2.90 1.90
N VAL A 96 -21.36 2.97 2.07
CA VAL A 96 -22.02 3.06 3.38
C VAL A 96 -22.38 1.66 3.85
N GLU A 97 -21.98 1.32 5.08
CA GLU A 97 -22.35 0.05 5.69
C GLU A 97 -23.86 -0.02 5.93
N ARG A 98 -24.45 -1.17 5.57
CA ARG A 98 -25.85 -1.43 5.84
C ARG A 98 -26.04 -1.59 7.34
N ASP A 99 -27.06 -0.92 7.88
CA ASP A 99 -27.47 -1.12 9.26
C ASP A 99 -28.23 -2.45 9.38
N TRP A 100 -27.49 -3.51 9.68
CA TRP A 100 -28.03 -4.86 9.84
C TRP A 100 -29.05 -4.95 10.97
N ALA A 101 -28.89 -4.15 12.04
CA ALA A 101 -29.81 -4.18 13.17
C ALA A 101 -31.16 -3.56 12.78
N ALA A 102 -31.13 -2.41 12.09
CA ALA A 102 -32.34 -1.78 11.57
C ALA A 102 -33.02 -2.65 10.49
N ASP A 103 -32.25 -3.25 9.58
CA ASP A 103 -32.79 -4.12 8.54
C ASP A 103 -33.40 -5.41 9.10
N GLN A 104 -32.78 -6.01 10.11
CA GLN A 104 -33.32 -7.21 10.76
C GLN A 104 -34.60 -6.90 11.56
N LEU A 105 -34.61 -5.79 12.30
CA LEU A 105 -35.78 -5.37 13.09
C LEU A 105 -36.98 -5.05 12.21
N ASN A 106 -36.74 -4.40 11.06
CA ASN A 106 -37.80 -3.97 10.15
C ASN A 106 -38.07 -4.97 9.01
N LEU A 107 -37.36 -6.11 8.97
CA LEU A 107 -37.42 -7.10 7.90
C LEU A 107 -37.24 -6.47 6.51
N ARG A 108 -36.14 -5.73 6.32
CA ARG A 108 -35.79 -5.03 5.08
C ARG A 108 -34.47 -5.56 4.51
N GLY A 109 -34.17 -5.16 3.27
CA GLY A 109 -32.89 -5.46 2.62
C GLY A 109 -32.64 -6.96 2.49
N ALA A 110 -31.63 -7.46 3.21
CA ALA A 110 -31.31 -8.89 3.21
C ALA A 110 -32.40 -9.78 3.85
N TYR A 111 -33.30 -9.20 4.64
CA TYR A 111 -34.35 -9.90 5.39
C TYR A 111 -35.76 -9.70 4.81
N SER A 112 -35.90 -9.04 3.66
CA SER A 112 -37.22 -8.76 3.07
C SER A 112 -37.95 -10.02 2.56
N ASN A 113 -37.18 -11.02 2.11
CA ASN A 113 -37.70 -12.22 1.44
C ASN A 113 -37.48 -13.50 2.27
N LEU A 114 -37.61 -13.41 3.59
CA LEU A 114 -37.51 -14.59 4.45
C LEU A 114 -38.70 -15.53 4.27
N SER A 115 -38.42 -16.83 4.25
CA SER A 115 -39.45 -17.86 4.30
C SER A 115 -40.06 -17.97 5.70
N ASP A 116 -41.24 -18.58 5.80
CA ASP A 116 -41.94 -18.75 7.09
C ASP A 116 -41.13 -19.61 8.08
N SER A 117 -40.32 -20.55 7.58
CA SER A 117 -39.40 -21.33 8.43
C SER A 117 -38.22 -20.50 8.92
N GLN A 118 -37.69 -19.59 8.09
CA GLN A 118 -36.62 -18.69 8.47
C GLN A 118 -37.10 -17.64 9.50
N LEU A 119 -38.31 -17.10 9.35
CA LEU A 119 -38.90 -16.20 10.35
C LEU A 119 -39.02 -16.88 11.71
N ARG A 120 -39.49 -18.12 11.74
CA ARG A 120 -39.56 -18.91 12.99
C ARG A 120 -38.18 -19.17 13.59
N SER A 121 -37.14 -19.35 12.77
CA SER A 121 -35.76 -19.49 13.28
C SER A 121 -35.24 -18.22 13.97
N PHE A 122 -35.81 -17.06 13.64
CA PHE A 122 -35.58 -15.78 14.34
C PHE A 122 -36.56 -15.53 15.48
N ASN A 123 -37.36 -16.53 15.89
CA ASN A 123 -38.43 -16.42 16.87
C ASN A 123 -39.51 -15.38 16.50
N ILE A 124 -39.73 -15.17 15.20
CA ILE A 124 -40.79 -14.30 14.68
C ILE A 124 -41.93 -15.17 14.15
N ASP A 125 -43.16 -14.90 14.61
CA ASP A 125 -44.34 -15.58 14.08
C ASP A 125 -44.70 -15.02 12.68
N PRO A 126 -44.68 -15.85 11.62
CA PRO A 126 -45.04 -15.41 10.27
C PRO A 126 -46.45 -14.81 10.16
N ALA A 127 -47.38 -15.19 11.04
CA ALA A 127 -48.73 -14.62 11.06
C ALA A 127 -48.72 -13.13 11.43
N THR A 128 -47.78 -12.69 12.27
CA THR A 128 -47.67 -11.31 12.76
C THR A 128 -47.15 -10.35 11.68
N VAL A 129 -46.31 -10.85 10.77
CA VAL A 129 -45.62 -10.04 9.74
C VAL A 129 -46.28 -10.11 8.35
N LYS A 130 -47.32 -10.93 8.19
CA LYS A 130 -48.02 -11.14 6.91
C LYS A 130 -48.53 -9.84 6.26
N GLY A 131 -48.99 -8.88 7.09
CA GLY A 131 -49.44 -7.57 6.62
C GLY A 131 -48.29 -6.64 6.18
N GLN A 132 -47.12 -6.74 6.81
CA GLN A 132 -45.94 -5.94 6.47
C GLN A 132 -45.27 -6.44 5.17
N ARG A 133 -45.32 -7.75 4.92
CA ARG A 133 -44.81 -8.38 3.69
C ARG A 133 -45.60 -7.97 2.44
N ALA A 134 -46.93 -7.80 2.57
CA ALA A 134 -47.80 -7.40 1.45
C ALA A 134 -47.55 -5.95 0.97
N VAL A 135 -47.10 -5.07 1.87
CA VAL A 135 -46.81 -3.66 1.56
C VAL A 135 -45.42 -3.48 0.92
N GLN A 136 -44.47 -4.37 1.23
CA GLN A 136 -43.08 -4.27 0.77
C GLN A 136 -42.85 -4.93 -0.61
N GLY A 137 -43.82 -5.69 -1.12
CA GLY A 137 -43.74 -6.46 -2.38
C GLY A 137 -44.29 -5.76 -3.62
N ASN A 138 -44.46 -4.43 -3.61
CA ASN A 138 -44.92 -3.62 -4.74
C ASN A 138 -43.91 -2.51 -5.05
#